data_AF-A0A929A294-F1
#
_entry.id   AF-A0A929A294-F1
#
_cell.length_a   1.000
_cell.length_b   1.000
_cell.length_c   1.000
_cell.angle_alpha   90.00
_cell.angle_beta   90.00
_cell.angle_gamma   90.00
#
_symmetry.space_group_name_H-M   'P 1'
#
loop_
_entity.id
_entity.type
_entity.pdbx_description
1 polymer ?
#
loop_
_entity_poly.entity_id
_entity_poly.type
_entity_poly.pdbx_seq_one_letter_code
_entity_poly.pdbx_strand_id
1 'polypeptide(L)' 'MADIDFVLYASLTQLLPELLRDHPYGIYELARECSKRMNQPLCETMTALGEALNELSQRGKITYDRRNNSLLLN' A
#
# COMPACT_ATOMS: atom_id res chain seq x y z
N MET A 1 -19.85 -6.57 10.16
CA MET A 1 -18.72 -6.98 9.30
C MET A 1 -18.07 -5.74 8.69
N ALA A 2 -17.58 -4.81 9.53
CA ALA A 2 -16.97 -3.55 9.09
C ALA A 2 -15.62 -3.26 9.78
N ASP A 3 -15.15 -4.13 10.68
CA ASP A 3 -13.94 -3.89 11.47
C ASP A 3 -12.65 -4.36 10.79
N ILE A 4 -12.71 -5.44 9.99
CA ILE A 4 -11.49 -6.05 9.43
C ILE A 4 -10.87 -5.15 8.35
N ASP A 5 -11.70 -4.63 7.44
CA ASP A 5 -11.23 -3.75 6.35
C ASP A 5 -10.65 -2.43 6.89
N PHE A 6 -11.27 -1.86 7.94
CA PHE A 6 -10.79 -0.64 8.56
C PHE A 6 -9.44 -0.85 9.28
N VAL A 7 -9.27 -1.96 9.99
CA VAL A 7 -8.00 -2.29 10.67
C VAL A 7 -6.90 -2.56 9.65
N LEU A 8 -7.21 -3.27 8.56
CA LEU A 8 -6.28 -3.51 7.45
C LEU A 8 -5.85 -2.20 6.80
N TYR A 9 -6.80 -1.36 6.42
CA TYR A 9 -6.54 -0.05 5.85
C TYR A 9 -5.68 0.84 6.77
N ALA A 10 -6.00 0.92 8.07
CA ALA A 10 -5.26 1.73 9.02
C ALA A 10 -3.80 1.24 9.16
N SER A 11 -3.61 -0.08 9.20
CA SER A 11 -2.28 -0.70 9.27
C SER A 11 -1.47 -0.43 8.00
N LEU A 12 -2.10 -0.56 6.82
CA LEU A 12 -1.45 -0.27 5.53
C LEU A 12 -1.03 1.20 5.43
N THR A 13 -1.88 2.13 5.88
CA THR A 13 -1.58 3.57 5.81
C THR A 13 -0.33 3.94 6.63
N GLN A 14 -0.03 3.19 7.69
CA GLN A 14 1.19 3.35 8.48
C GLN A 14 2.40 2.63 7.85
N LEU A 15 2.18 1.42 7.29
CA LEU A 15 3.25 0.59 6.73
C LEU A 15 3.76 1.10 5.37
N LEU A 16 2.88 1.66 4.52
CA LEU A 16 3.22 2.06 3.16
C LEU A 16 4.34 3.12 3.08
N PRO A 17 4.32 4.20 3.88
CA PRO A 17 5.41 5.18 3.88
C PRO A 17 6.76 4.59 4.35
N GLU A 18 6.73 3.61 5.26
CA GLU A 18 7.96 2.94 5.71
C GLU A 18 8.56 2.10 4.59
N LEU A 19 7.74 1.27 3.92
CA LEU A 19 8.19 0.46 2.79
C LEU A 19 8.69 1.32 1.62
N LEU A 20 7.90 2.32 1.22
CA LEU A 20 8.23 3.17 0.06
C LEU A 20 9.43 4.09 0.30
N ARG A 21 9.83 4.33 1.56
CA ARG A 21 11.05 5.08 1.88
C ARG A 21 12.31 4.26 1.58
N ASP A 22 12.26 2.96 1.87
CA ASP A 22 13.42 2.08 1.73
C ASP A 22 13.61 1.64 0.28
N HIS A 23 12.51 1.39 -0.44
CA HIS A 23 12.55 0.88 -1.81
C HIS A 23 11.31 1.30 -2.61
N PRO A 24 11.47 1.71 -3.89
CA PRO A 24 10.33 1.88 -4.80
C PRO A 24 9.71 0.53 -5.16
N TYR A 25 8.42 0.36 -4.95
CA TYR A 25 7.73 -0.91 -5.22
C TYR A 25 6.80 -0.83 -6.42
N GLY A 26 6.73 -1.91 -7.21
CA GLY A 26 5.55 -2.14 -8.06
C GLY A 26 4.31 -2.45 -7.19
N ILE A 27 3.11 -2.13 -7.69
CA ILE A 27 1.85 -2.31 -6.94
C ILE A 27 1.68 -3.76 -6.43
N TYR A 28 1.96 -4.74 -7.28
CA TYR A 28 1.84 -6.15 -6.92
C TYR A 28 2.89 -6.59 -5.87
N GLU A 29 4.13 -6.11 -6.02
CA GLU A 29 5.21 -6.41 -5.07
C GLU A 29 4.91 -5.81 -3.70
N LEU A 30 4.39 -4.57 -3.68
CA LEU A 30 3.96 -3.90 -2.47
C LEU A 30 2.82 -4.66 -1.78
N ALA A 31 1.82 -5.11 -2.54
CA ALA A 31 0.72 -5.92 -2.01
C ALA A 31 1.21 -7.23 -1.40
N ARG A 32 2.16 -7.90 -2.05
CA ARG A 32 2.77 -9.14 -1.56
C ARG A 32 3.56 -8.91 -0.28
N GLU A 33 4.30 -7.81 -0.19
CA GLU A 33 5.08 -7.47 1.02
C GLU A 33 4.17 -7.11 2.19
N CYS A 34 3.11 -6.34 1.95
CA CYS A 34 2.09 -6.02 2.95
C CYS A 34 1.37 -7.28 3.46
N SER A 35 0.95 -8.17 2.55
CA SER A 35 0.31 -9.44 2.88
C SER A 35 1.18 -10.31 3.79
N LYS A 36 2.50 -10.38 3.53
CA LYS A 36 3.45 -11.08 4.40
C LYS A 36 3.59 -10.41 5.77
N ARG A 37 3.81 -9.10 5.81
CA ARG A 37 4.02 -8.32 7.05
C ARG A 37 2.82 -8.41 7.99
N MET A 38 1.62 -8.41 7.41
CA MET A 38 0.35 -8.41 8.15
C MET A 38 -0.22 -9.81 8.38
N ASN A 39 0.39 -10.85 7.80
CA ASN A 39 -0.11 -12.22 7.80
C ASN A 39 -1.57 -12.32 7.32
N GLN A 40 -1.88 -11.61 6.22
CA GLN A 40 -3.22 -11.53 5.63
C GLN A 40 -3.25 -12.08 4.20
N PRO A 41 -4.38 -12.62 3.70
CA PRO A 41 -4.51 -13.04 2.32
C PRO A 41 -4.23 -11.90 1.34
N LEU A 42 -3.53 -12.21 0.24
CA LEU A 42 -3.19 -11.21 -0.77
C LEU A 42 -4.44 -10.55 -1.40
N CYS A 43 -5.50 -11.33 -1.60
CA CYS A 43 -6.75 -10.83 -2.16
C CYS A 43 -7.43 -9.77 -1.26
N GLU A 44 -7.42 -9.97 0.05
CA GLU A 44 -7.94 -9.02 1.03
C GLU A 44 -7.03 -7.78 1.13
N THR A 45 -5.72 -8.00 1.08
CA THR A 45 -4.72 -6.92 1.12
C THR A 45 -4.83 -5.99 -0.08
N MET A 46 -5.09 -6.53 -1.28
CA MET A 46 -5.14 -5.74 -2.53
C MET A 46 -6.22 -4.65 -2.51
N THR A 47 -7.41 -4.96 -2.00
CA THR A 47 -8.52 -4.00 -1.94
C THR A 47 -8.19 -2.85 -0.99
N ALA A 48 -7.81 -3.17 0.25
CA ALA A 48 -7.44 -2.16 1.26
C ALA A 48 -6.20 -1.36 0.84
N LEU A 49 -5.24 -1.99 0.16
CA LEU A 49 -4.07 -1.33 -0.40
C LEU A 49 -4.45 -0.29 -1.46
N GLY A 50 -5.38 -0.64 -2.36
CA GLY A 50 -5.86 0.29 -3.39
C GLY A 50 -6.44 1.58 -2.79
N GLU A 51 -7.23 1.45 -1.72
CA GLU A 51 -7.81 2.59 -1.00
C GLU A 51 -6.73 3.43 -0.31
N ALA A 52 -5.81 2.79 0.41
CA ALA A 52 -4.71 3.47 1.08
C ALA A 52 -3.78 4.21 0.10
N LEU A 53 -3.45 3.59 -1.04
CA LEU A 53 -2.64 4.21 -2.09
C LEU A 53 -3.37 5.40 -2.75
N ASN A 54 -4.67 5.25 -3.02
CA ASN A 54 -5.47 6.34 -3.57
C ASN A 54 -5.48 7.55 -2.63
N GLU A 55 -5.65 7.33 -1.33
CA GLU A 55 -5.61 8.42 -0.35
C GLU A 55 -4.23 9.08 -0.23
N LEU A 56 -3.16 8.28 -0.16
CA LEU A 56 -1.79 8.82 -0.12
C LEU A 56 -1.49 9.64 -1.38
N SER A 57 -1.98 9.20 -2.53
CA SER A 57 -1.87 9.92 -3.81
C SER A 57 -2.64 11.24 -3.79
N GLN A 58 -3.90 11.24 -3.32
CA GLN A 58 -4.72 12.45 -3.17
C GLN A 58 -4.11 13.48 -2.21
N ARG A 59 -3.41 13.01 -1.17
CA ARG A 59 -2.65 13.84 -0.23
C ARG A 59 -1.29 14.29 -0.77
N GLY A 60 -0.92 13.89 -1.98
CA GLY A 60 0.35 14.21 -2.62
C GLY A 60 1.57 13.55 -1.97
N LYS A 61 1.38 12.49 -1.17
CA LYS A 61 2.46 11.79 -0.46
C LYS A 61 3.17 10.73 -1.31
N ILE A 62 2.51 10.25 -2.37
CA ILE A 62 3.10 9.28 -3.29
C ILE A 62 2.86 9.68 -4.73
N THR A 63 3.76 9.29 -5.61
CA THR A 63 3.62 9.41 -7.07
C THR A 63 3.85 8.06 -7.73
N TYR A 64 3.11 7.79 -8.79
CA TYR A 64 3.38 6.62 -9.63
C TYR A 64 4.33 6.99 -10.77
N ASP A 65 5.52 6.38 -10.75
CA ASP A 65 6.49 6.46 -11.83
C ASP A 65 6.15 5.45 -12.92
N ARG A 66 5.55 5.95 -14.00
CA ARG A 66 5.20 5.16 -15.18
C ARG A 66 6.41 4.56 -15.90
N ARG A 67 7.59 5.17 -15.81
CA ARG A 67 8.78 4.67 -16.53
C ARG A 67 9.30 3.39 -15.89
N ASN A 68 9.30 3.35 -14.56
CA ASN A 68 9.79 2.23 -13.77
C ASN A 68 8.67 1.31 -13.25
N ASN A 69 7.41 1.64 -13.53
CA ASN A 69 6.23 0.92 -13.04
C ASN A 69 6.24 0.77 -11.50
N SER A 70 6.62 1.84 -10.81
CA SER A 70 6.86 1.83 -9.37
C SER A 70 6.20 3.01 -8.65
N LEU A 71 5.82 2.80 -7.40
CA LEU A 71 5.36 3.84 -6.50
C LEU A 71 6.56 4.47 -5.78
N LEU A 72 6.55 5.79 -5.71
CA LEU A 72 7.56 6.60 -5.06
C LEU A 72 6.91 7.43 -3.95
N LEU A 73 7.62 7.60 -2.84
CA LEU A 73 7.27 8.57 -1.81
C LEU A 73 7.69 9.97 -2.28
N ASN A 74 6.82 10.96 -2.10
CA ASN A 74 7.10 12.38 -2.37
C ASN A 74 7.73 13.08 -1.17
#